data_AF-A0A9W9DQJ9-F1
#
_entry.id   AF-A0A9W9DQJ9-F1
#
_cell.length_a   1.000
_cell.length_b   1.000
_cell.length_c   1.000
_cell.angle_alpha   90.00
_cell.angle_beta   90.00
_cell.angle_gamma   90.00
#
_symmetry.space_group_name_H-M   'P 1'
#
loop_
_entity.id
_entity.type
_entity.pdbx_description
1 polymer ?
#
loop_
_entity_poly.entity_id
_entity_poly.type
_entity_poly.pdbx_seq_one_letter_code
_entity_poly.pdbx_strand_id
1 'polypeptide(L)'
;MSSNPIPTPMPIVASLRAKCTMCRVDADPGYKTCTGCRQKKSAYNKRHEQVRLARALTIVNGDVPSGKNIVGPSALKLKRKNMDEVDSNSERKSKRFKHFLKSYGLEEDKKREKASAHDPRIFGTEFQTAVEMYTHLKKLFRKSTRLNYKACHSIVADPECNHKKRAMLVAHDIQKVAHVPLEWVSSIPHMLNLTVIHLSHKVAVTVPTQSQTYHTLQFHCTCMSSNSSQKTQWPVLNRANVPGNDATSCQGEIEITVIDDLRHPLGIVGQQIRIEIRH
;
A
#
# COMPACT_ATOMS: atom_id res chain seq x y z
N MET A 1 -42.20 43.78 -10.99
CA MET A 1 -40.84 43.49 -11.48
C MET A 1 -39.87 43.88 -10.37
N SER A 2 -39.42 42.91 -9.59
CA SER A 2 -38.51 43.15 -8.45
C SER A 2 -37.07 43.00 -8.91
N SER A 3 -36.33 44.11 -8.93
CA SER A 3 -34.91 44.15 -9.23
C SER A 3 -34.10 43.64 -8.04
N ASN A 4 -33.35 42.55 -8.23
CA ASN A 4 -32.44 42.03 -7.21
C ASN A 4 -31.27 43.01 -6.98
N PRO A 5 -30.91 43.31 -5.72
CA PRO A 5 -29.80 44.19 -5.41
C PRO A 5 -28.46 43.54 -5.77
N ILE A 6 -27.60 44.31 -6.42
CA ILE A 6 -26.23 43.93 -6.80
C ILE A 6 -25.39 43.82 -5.51
N PRO A 7 -24.74 42.67 -5.25
CA PRO A 7 -23.91 42.50 -4.05
C PRO A 7 -22.67 43.39 -4.12
N THR A 8 -22.50 44.26 -3.13
CA THR A 8 -21.30 45.06 -2.93
C THR A 8 -20.08 44.16 -2.64
N PRO A 9 -18.93 44.38 -3.30
CA PRO A 9 -17.71 43.62 -3.02
C PRO A 9 -17.26 43.88 -1.58
N MET A 10 -17.10 42.81 -0.81
CA MET A 10 -16.60 42.91 0.56
C MET A 10 -15.18 43.49 0.55
N PRO A 11 -14.85 44.42 1.47
CA PRO A 11 -13.51 44.94 1.62
C PRO A 11 -12.56 43.80 1.91
N ILE A 12 -11.53 43.66 1.07
CA ILE A 12 -10.45 42.69 1.24
C ILE A 12 -9.82 42.97 2.60
N VAL A 13 -10.18 42.15 3.58
CA VAL A 13 -9.67 42.20 4.95
C VAL A 13 -8.17 42.28 4.86
N ALA A 14 -7.58 43.34 5.44
CA ALA A 14 -6.14 43.53 5.53
C ALA A 14 -5.53 42.27 6.13
N SER A 15 -5.01 41.40 5.27
CA SER A 15 -4.44 40.12 5.65
C SER A 15 -3.28 40.40 6.59
N LEU A 16 -3.46 40.05 7.86
CA LEU A 16 -2.39 40.08 8.86
C LEU A 16 -1.18 39.39 8.23
N ARG A 17 -0.11 40.17 7.98
CA ARG A 17 1.08 39.68 7.31
C ARG A 17 1.63 38.50 8.08
N ALA A 18 1.43 37.29 7.54
CA ALA A 18 1.89 36.08 8.17
C ALA A 18 3.42 36.12 8.23
N LYS A 19 3.99 36.02 9.44
CA LYS A 19 5.43 35.89 9.61
C LYS A 19 5.85 34.45 9.33
N CYS A 20 6.97 34.28 8.67
CA CYS A 20 7.54 32.96 8.42
C CYS A 20 7.84 32.24 9.74
N THR A 21 7.40 30.99 9.84
CA THR A 21 7.57 30.16 11.04
C THR A 21 9.03 29.84 11.40
N MET A 22 9.95 29.95 10.43
CA MET A 22 11.37 29.64 10.61
C MET A 22 12.22 30.88 10.91
N CYS A 23 12.09 31.93 10.09
CA CYS A 23 12.92 33.14 10.15
C CYS A 23 12.25 34.31 10.88
N ARG A 24 10.93 34.24 11.14
CA ARG A 24 10.08 35.32 11.67
C ARG A 24 10.03 36.62 10.84
N VAL A 25 10.57 36.61 9.62
CA VAL A 25 10.41 37.67 8.61
C VAL A 25 9.07 37.52 7.90
N ASP A 26 8.50 38.60 7.37
CA ASP A 26 7.28 38.58 6.56
C ASP A 26 7.35 37.48 5.49
N ALA A 27 6.33 36.63 5.45
CA ALA A 27 6.23 35.57 4.45
C ALA A 27 5.70 36.13 3.14
N ASP A 28 6.09 35.50 2.03
CA ASP A 28 5.58 35.86 0.71
C ASP A 28 4.06 35.60 0.66
N PRO A 29 3.27 36.49 0.03
CA PRO A 29 1.84 36.26 -0.12
C PRO A 29 1.58 34.92 -0.82
N GLY A 30 0.78 34.07 -0.18
CA GLY A 30 0.49 32.71 -0.66
C GLY A 30 1.40 31.60 -0.12
N TYR A 31 2.44 31.91 0.65
CA TYR A 31 3.35 30.89 1.21
C TYR A 31 3.51 31.02 2.73
N LYS A 32 3.73 29.88 3.41
CA LYS A 32 3.98 29.82 4.87
C LYS A 32 5.44 30.14 5.25
N THR A 33 6.33 30.32 4.28
CA THR A 33 7.78 30.50 4.48
C THR A 33 8.32 31.68 3.69
N CYS A 34 9.26 32.44 4.27
CA CYS A 34 9.95 33.54 3.61
C CYS A 34 10.82 33.02 2.44
N THR A 35 11.01 33.83 1.39
CA THR A 35 11.85 33.47 0.23
C THR A 35 13.25 33.00 0.67
N GLY A 36 13.84 33.68 1.66
CA GLY A 36 15.17 33.34 2.20
C GLY A 36 15.22 31.93 2.83
N CYS A 37 14.20 31.54 3.60
CA CYS A 37 14.14 30.18 4.15
C CYS A 37 13.89 29.12 3.08
N ARG A 38 13.08 29.44 2.06
CA ARG A 38 12.84 28.56 0.92
C ARG A 38 14.12 28.32 0.11
N GLN A 39 14.91 29.38 -0.14
CA GLN A 39 16.21 29.28 -0.79
C GLN A 39 17.21 28.47 0.05
N LYS A 40 17.31 28.74 1.37
CA LYS A 40 18.17 27.94 2.27
C LYS A 40 17.82 26.45 2.26
N LYS A 41 16.52 26.12 2.31
CA LYS A 41 16.05 24.73 2.23
C LYS A 41 16.37 24.09 0.87
N SER A 42 16.18 24.83 -0.23
CA SER A 42 16.55 24.36 -1.57
C SER A 42 18.06 24.10 -1.69
N ALA A 43 18.91 24.99 -1.18
CA ALA A 43 20.36 24.82 -1.17
C ALA A 43 20.79 23.61 -0.32
N TYR A 44 20.18 23.41 0.85
CA TYR A 44 20.42 22.22 1.68
C TYR A 44 20.06 20.93 0.94
N ASN A 45 18.89 20.88 0.30
CA ASN A 45 18.45 19.72 -0.47
C ASN A 45 19.38 19.44 -1.66
N LYS A 46 19.80 20.47 -2.41
CA LYS A 46 20.77 20.34 -3.50
C LYS A 46 22.11 19.77 -3.02
N ARG A 47 22.64 20.28 -1.90
CA ARG A 47 23.89 19.76 -1.31
C ARG A 47 23.74 18.31 -0.87
N HIS A 48 22.62 17.94 -0.24
CA HIS A 48 22.35 16.58 0.18
C HIS A 48 22.23 15.62 -1.03
N GLU A 49 21.57 16.06 -2.10
CA GLU A 49 21.47 15.31 -3.34
C GLU A 49 22.82 15.13 -4.03
N GLN A 50 23.65 16.17 -4.10
CA GLN A 50 25.03 16.08 -4.59
C GLN A 50 25.86 15.07 -3.79
N VAL A 51 25.78 15.08 -2.45
CA VAL A 51 26.47 14.10 -1.61
C VAL A 51 25.95 12.67 -1.87
N ARG A 52 24.64 12.51 -2.07
CA ARG A 52 24.03 11.21 -2.40
C ARG A 52 24.52 10.69 -3.75
N LEU A 53 24.57 11.56 -4.77
CA LEU A 53 25.05 11.21 -6.10
C LEU A 53 26.55 10.90 -6.10
N ALA A 54 27.37 11.70 -5.41
CA ALA A 54 28.80 11.44 -5.26
C ALA A 54 29.06 10.07 -4.62
N ARG A 55 28.31 9.72 -3.57
CA ARG A 55 28.37 8.39 -2.94
C ARG A 55 27.94 7.26 -3.87
N ALA A 56 26.89 7.48 -4.68
CA ALA A 56 26.45 6.49 -5.65
C ALA A 56 27.53 6.26 -6.73
N LEU A 57 28.16 7.33 -7.23
CA LEU A 57 29.23 7.24 -8.23
C LEU A 57 30.47 6.52 -7.69
N THR A 58 30.87 6.75 -6.44
CA THR A 58 31.98 6.00 -5.83
C THR A 58 31.72 4.50 -5.73
N ILE A 59 30.45 4.08 -5.61
CA ILE A 59 30.09 2.65 -5.59
C ILE A 59 30.14 2.06 -7.01
N VAL A 60 29.69 2.81 -8.01
CA VAL A 60 29.67 2.36 -9.42
C VAL A 60 31.08 2.23 -9.99
N ASN A 61 32.00 3.11 -9.60
CA ASN A 61 33.38 3.07 -10.09
C ASN A 61 34.25 1.94 -9.49
N GLY A 62 33.68 1.07 -8.65
CA GLY A 62 34.42 -0.08 -8.11
C GLY A 62 35.47 0.27 -7.06
N ASP A 63 35.60 1.55 -6.70
CA ASP A 63 36.43 2.04 -5.58
C ASP A 63 35.74 1.76 -4.24
N VAL A 64 35.40 0.50 -3.98
CA VAL A 64 35.05 0.07 -2.64
C VAL A 64 36.36 0.08 -1.86
N PRO A 65 36.55 0.96 -0.85
CA PRO A 65 37.74 0.93 -0.04
C PRO A 65 37.78 -0.41 0.68
N SER A 66 38.57 -1.33 0.13
CA SER A 66 38.90 -2.60 0.75
C SER A 66 39.62 -2.26 2.04
N GLY A 67 38.88 -2.33 3.14
CA GLY A 67 39.36 -1.98 4.46
C GLY A 67 40.51 -2.90 4.84
N LYS A 68 41.74 -2.42 4.68
CA LYS A 68 42.94 -2.85 5.40
C LYS A 68 44.03 -1.79 5.15
N ASN A 69 44.46 -1.15 6.24
CA ASN A 69 45.67 -0.34 6.38
C ASN A 69 45.66 1.10 5.82
N ILE A 70 45.13 2.03 6.62
CA ILE A 70 45.64 3.41 6.62
C ILE A 70 46.21 3.69 8.01
N VAL A 71 47.53 3.50 8.13
CA VAL A 71 48.33 3.98 9.26
C VAL A 71 48.69 5.43 8.93
N GLY A 72 47.97 6.37 9.53
CA GLY A 72 48.27 7.79 9.48
C GLY A 72 48.36 8.35 10.91
N PRO A 73 49.38 9.15 11.23
CA PRO A 73 49.57 9.66 12.58
C PRO A 73 48.55 10.78 12.87
N SER A 74 47.99 10.75 14.08
CA SER A 74 47.25 11.86 14.70
C SER A 74 45.81 12.09 14.23
N ALA A 75 45.00 11.03 14.15
CA ALA A 75 43.55 11.17 14.31
C ALA A 75 43.22 11.31 15.81
N LEU A 76 42.92 12.54 16.24
CA LEU A 76 42.29 12.85 17.52
C LEU A 76 41.17 11.84 17.80
N LYS A 77 41.32 11.10 18.92
CA LYS A 77 40.38 10.09 19.43
C LYS A 77 39.01 10.73 19.69
N LEU A 78 38.21 10.93 18.64
CA LEU A 78 36.77 11.01 18.75
C LEU A 78 36.29 9.61 19.12
N LYS A 79 36.13 9.41 20.42
CA LYS A 79 35.55 8.25 21.09
C LYS A 79 34.20 7.95 20.41
N ARG A 80 34.23 7.11 19.37
CA ARG A 80 33.04 6.56 18.74
C ARG A 80 32.33 5.76 19.83
N LYS A 81 31.22 6.30 20.33
CA LYS A 81 30.26 5.53 21.13
C LYS A 81 29.89 4.30 20.31
N ASN A 82 30.17 3.13 20.87
CA ASN A 82 29.73 1.85 20.34
C ASN A 82 28.26 1.93 19.96
N MET A 83 27.95 1.53 18.73
CA MET A 83 26.58 1.47 18.20
C MET A 83 25.73 0.37 18.85
N ASP A 84 26.33 -0.52 19.64
CA ASP A 84 25.64 -1.65 20.28
C ASP A 84 24.79 -1.26 21.50
N GLU A 85 24.82 0.00 21.96
CA GLU A 85 23.96 0.47 23.06
C GLU A 85 22.70 1.24 22.59
N VAL A 86 22.47 1.33 21.27
CA VAL A 86 21.31 2.04 20.72
C VAL A 86 20.06 1.15 20.70
N ASP A 87 20.21 -0.18 20.66
CA ASP A 87 19.08 -1.10 20.63
C ASP A 87 18.37 -1.24 21.98
N SER A 88 19.07 -1.11 23.10
CA SER A 88 18.47 -1.18 24.45
C SER A 88 17.54 0.01 24.76
N ASN A 89 17.67 1.12 24.02
CA ASN A 89 16.85 2.32 24.23
C ASN A 89 15.58 2.33 23.37
N SER A 90 15.58 1.66 22.22
CA SER A 90 14.38 1.53 21.38
C SER A 90 13.30 0.72 22.09
N GLU A 91 13.70 -0.35 22.78
CA GLU A 91 12.79 -1.24 23.51
C GLU A 91 12.23 -0.57 24.78
N ARG A 92 13.05 0.20 25.51
CA ARG A 92 12.59 1.01 26.66
C ARG A 92 11.65 2.15 26.23
N LYS A 93 11.92 2.80 25.10
CA LYS A 93 11.00 3.83 24.54
C LYS A 93 9.67 3.24 24.10
N SER A 94 9.68 2.05 23.50
CA SER A 94 8.45 1.32 23.12
C SER A 94 7.60 0.96 24.34
N LYS A 95 8.21 0.46 25.43
CA LYS A 95 7.50 0.18 26.68
C LYS A 95 6.90 1.45 27.32
N ARG A 96 7.63 2.57 27.31
CA ARG A 96 7.14 3.85 27.85
C ARG A 96 5.97 4.40 27.03
N PHE A 97 6.03 4.28 25.70
CA PHE A 97 4.95 4.72 24.81
C PHE A 97 3.69 3.85 24.94
N LYS A 98 3.83 2.53 25.10
CA LYS A 98 2.70 1.63 25.41
C LYS A 98 2.04 1.96 26.75
N HIS A 99 2.84 2.22 27.79
CA HIS A 99 2.29 2.61 29.09
C HIS A 99 1.57 3.97 29.03
N PHE A 100 2.09 4.90 28.23
CA PHE A 100 1.45 6.20 28.00
C PHE A 100 0.10 6.03 27.27
N LEU A 101 0.05 5.28 26.17
CA LEU A 101 -1.22 4.96 25.48
C LEU A 101 -2.25 4.27 26.40
N LYS A 102 -1.79 3.35 27.24
CA LYS A 102 -2.64 2.66 28.22
C LYS A 102 -3.18 3.60 29.30
N SER A 103 -2.40 4.58 29.76
CA SER A 103 -2.85 5.56 30.76
C SER A 103 -3.87 6.57 30.23
N TYR A 104 -3.89 6.82 28.91
CA TYR A 104 -4.89 7.70 28.28
C TYR A 104 -6.16 6.97 27.84
N GLY A 105 -6.29 5.66 28.11
CA GLY A 105 -7.45 4.87 27.67
C GLY A 105 -7.58 4.73 26.15
N LEU A 106 -6.50 5.01 25.39
CA LEU A 106 -6.46 4.92 23.93
C LEU A 106 -6.10 3.52 23.42
N GLU A 107 -5.95 2.54 24.31
CA GLU A 107 -6.06 1.13 23.92
C GLU A 107 -7.56 0.80 23.74
N GLU A 108 -8.15 1.37 22.68
CA GLU A 108 -9.48 1.01 22.21
C GLU A 108 -9.52 -0.50 21.91
N ASP A 109 -10.30 -1.22 22.72
CA ASP A 109 -11.39 -2.10 22.29
C ASP A 109 -11.18 -3.01 21.06
N LYS A 110 -9.96 -3.45 20.77
CA LYS A 110 -9.69 -4.49 19.76
C LYS A 110 -10.19 -5.90 20.12
N LYS A 111 -10.94 -6.05 21.22
CA LYS A 111 -11.37 -7.37 21.72
C LYS A 111 -12.88 -7.61 21.76
N ARG A 112 -13.67 -6.74 21.13
CA ARG A 112 -15.09 -7.00 20.89
C ARG A 112 -15.45 -6.61 19.46
N GLU A 113 -14.96 -7.39 18.49
CA GLU A 113 -15.78 -7.72 17.31
C GLU A 113 -17.01 -8.48 17.83
N LYS A 114 -17.96 -7.74 18.41
CA LYS A 114 -19.35 -8.18 18.44
C LYS A 114 -19.72 -8.37 16.99
N ALA A 115 -20.26 -9.54 16.65
CA ALA A 115 -20.82 -9.84 15.34
C ALA A 115 -21.80 -8.74 14.94
N SER A 116 -21.30 -7.68 14.30
CA SER A 116 -22.16 -6.69 13.66
C SER A 116 -22.82 -7.44 12.54
N ALA A 117 -24.16 -7.36 12.46
CA ALA A 117 -24.93 -7.86 11.34
C ALA A 117 -24.13 -7.59 10.05
N HIS A 118 -23.71 -8.67 9.40
CA HIS A 118 -22.77 -8.63 8.29
C HIS A 118 -23.48 -7.90 7.16
N ASP A 119 -23.27 -6.58 7.05
CA ASP A 119 -23.74 -5.84 5.89
C ASP A 119 -23.03 -6.47 4.69
N PRO A 120 -23.76 -7.10 3.74
CA PRO A 120 -23.16 -7.73 2.57
C PRO A 120 -22.39 -6.73 1.70
N ARG A 121 -22.55 -5.42 1.95
CA ARG A 121 -21.79 -4.36 1.29
C ARG A 121 -20.38 -4.18 1.83
N ILE A 122 -20.11 -4.60 3.07
CA ILE A 122 -18.80 -4.42 3.70
C ILE A 122 -17.91 -5.61 3.36
N PHE A 123 -17.09 -5.45 2.33
CA PHE A 123 -16.10 -6.44 1.90
C PHE A 123 -14.72 -6.12 2.49
N GLY A 124 -14.33 -6.87 3.53
CA GLY A 124 -12.97 -6.83 4.08
C GLY A 124 -12.51 -5.42 4.49
N THR A 125 -11.21 -5.15 4.35
CA THR A 125 -10.63 -3.82 4.59
C THR A 125 -10.70 -2.94 3.35
N GLU A 126 -11.34 -1.78 3.44
CA GLU A 126 -11.41 -0.80 2.35
C GLU A 126 -10.18 0.11 2.36
N PHE A 127 -9.55 0.29 1.20
CA PHE A 127 -8.38 1.13 1.00
C PHE A 127 -8.69 2.32 0.09
N GLN A 128 -8.06 3.46 0.37
CA GLN A 128 -8.23 4.67 -0.44
C GLN A 128 -7.49 4.59 -1.77
N THR A 129 -6.39 3.83 -1.83
CA THR A 129 -5.60 3.63 -3.05
C THR A 129 -5.17 2.18 -3.23
N ALA A 130 -5.00 1.75 -4.49
CA ALA A 130 -4.44 0.44 -4.80
C ALA A 130 -3.02 0.26 -4.21
N VAL A 131 -2.21 1.32 -4.18
CA VAL A 131 -0.84 1.28 -3.63
C VAL A 131 -0.83 0.92 -2.14
N GLU A 132 -1.75 1.49 -1.36
CA GLU A 132 -1.89 1.15 0.06
C GLU A 132 -2.32 -0.29 0.26
N MET A 133 -3.32 -0.73 -0.52
CA MET A 133 -3.81 -2.11 -0.52
C MET A 133 -2.67 -3.10 -0.80
N TYR A 134 -1.89 -2.88 -1.86
CA TYR A 134 -0.76 -3.73 -2.22
C TYR A 134 0.39 -3.66 -1.21
N THR A 135 0.67 -2.49 -0.64
CA THR A 135 1.69 -2.33 0.41
C THR A 135 1.31 -3.10 1.67
N HIS A 136 0.02 -3.09 2.02
CA HIS A 136 -0.50 -3.87 3.14
C HIS A 136 -0.38 -5.37 2.86
N LEU A 137 -0.81 -5.81 1.68
CA LEU A 137 -0.68 -7.20 1.24
C LEU A 137 0.77 -7.70 1.32
N LYS A 138 1.72 -6.92 0.79
CA LYS A 138 3.16 -7.24 0.85
C LYS A 138 3.68 -7.38 2.28
N LYS A 139 3.20 -6.54 3.20
CA LYS A 139 3.57 -6.63 4.63
C LYS A 139 3.05 -7.92 5.27
N LEU A 140 1.88 -8.40 4.87
CA LEU A 140 1.31 -9.64 5.40
C LEU A 140 2.06 -10.87 4.87
N PHE A 141 2.37 -10.94 3.58
CA PHE A 141 3.18 -12.03 3.02
C PHE A 141 4.57 -12.17 3.66
N ARG A 142 5.16 -11.06 4.13
CA ARG A 142 6.43 -11.11 4.87
C ARG A 142 6.29 -11.65 6.30
N LYS A 143 5.09 -11.59 6.87
CA LYS A 143 4.84 -11.94 8.27
C LYS A 143 4.32 -13.37 8.43
N SER A 144 3.50 -13.85 7.50
CA SER A 144 2.84 -15.15 7.62
C SER A 144 3.00 -15.98 6.35
N THR A 145 3.15 -17.29 6.54
CA THR A 145 3.13 -18.30 5.47
C THR A 145 1.70 -18.66 5.04
N ARG A 146 0.73 -18.47 5.94
CA ARG A 146 -0.71 -18.62 5.68
C ARG A 146 -1.34 -17.24 5.69
N LEU A 147 -2.16 -16.93 4.70
CA LEU A 147 -2.70 -15.60 4.50
C LEU A 147 -4.19 -15.69 4.18
N ASN A 148 -5.01 -15.24 5.13
CA ASN A 148 -6.40 -14.89 4.89
C ASN A 148 -6.49 -13.38 4.76
N TYR A 149 -6.68 -12.89 3.55
CA TYR A 149 -6.72 -11.46 3.26
C TYR A 149 -7.96 -11.11 2.44
N LYS A 150 -8.76 -10.16 2.94
CA LYS A 150 -9.91 -9.60 2.23
C LYS A 150 -9.78 -8.09 2.19
N ALA A 151 -9.75 -7.51 1.00
CA ALA A 151 -9.62 -6.08 0.83
C ALA A 151 -10.34 -5.57 -0.41
N CYS A 152 -10.79 -4.33 -0.36
CA CYS A 152 -11.32 -3.65 -1.54
C CYS A 152 -10.78 -2.24 -1.71
N HIS A 153 -10.87 -1.74 -2.94
CA HIS A 153 -10.58 -0.36 -3.30
C HIS A 153 -11.49 0.03 -4.48
N SER A 154 -12.07 1.23 -4.43
CA SER A 154 -12.92 1.76 -5.50
C SER A 154 -12.16 2.74 -6.38
N ILE A 155 -12.37 2.64 -7.69
CA ILE A 155 -11.85 3.54 -8.72
C ILE A 155 -13.01 4.11 -9.55
N VAL A 156 -12.75 5.17 -10.32
CA VAL A 156 -13.68 5.62 -11.35
C VAL A 156 -13.65 4.63 -12.51
N ALA A 157 -14.82 4.26 -13.05
CA ALA A 157 -14.89 3.35 -14.18
C ALA A 157 -14.29 3.99 -15.42
N ASP A 158 -13.53 3.20 -16.16
CA ASP A 158 -12.93 3.59 -17.43
C ASP A 158 -13.65 2.84 -18.55
N PRO A 159 -14.35 3.54 -19.46
CA PRO A 159 -15.14 2.90 -20.50
C PRO A 159 -14.29 2.08 -21.48
N GLU A 160 -12.99 2.36 -21.61
CA GLU A 160 -12.07 1.62 -22.48
C GLU A 160 -11.54 0.34 -21.82
N CYS A 161 -11.75 0.19 -20.52
CA CYS A 161 -11.22 -0.92 -19.74
C CYS A 161 -12.35 -1.77 -19.15
N ASN A 162 -12.65 -2.87 -19.85
CA ASN A 162 -13.62 -3.84 -19.36
C ASN A 162 -13.17 -4.52 -18.04
N HIS A 163 -14.14 -5.07 -17.30
CA HIS A 163 -13.89 -5.72 -16.01
C HIS A 163 -12.86 -6.85 -16.09
N LYS A 164 -12.85 -7.60 -17.20
CA LYS A 164 -11.86 -8.66 -17.46
C LYS A 164 -10.44 -8.11 -17.54
N LYS A 165 -10.20 -7.10 -18.36
CA LYS A 165 -8.88 -6.45 -18.51
C LYS A 165 -8.45 -5.82 -17.19
N ARG A 166 -9.37 -5.18 -16.47
CA ARG A 166 -9.09 -4.62 -15.13
C ARG A 166 -8.67 -5.70 -14.13
N ALA A 167 -9.41 -6.80 -14.04
CA ALA A 167 -9.08 -7.91 -13.15
C ALA A 167 -7.70 -8.52 -13.50
N MET A 168 -7.39 -8.67 -14.80
CA MET A 168 -6.09 -9.16 -15.27
C MET A 168 -4.94 -8.22 -14.89
N LEU A 169 -5.12 -6.90 -14.98
CA LEU A 169 -4.12 -5.91 -14.54
C LEU A 169 -3.86 -6.04 -13.04
N VAL A 170 -4.92 -6.15 -12.24
CA VAL A 170 -4.82 -6.33 -10.78
C VAL A 170 -4.10 -7.63 -10.43
N ALA A 171 -4.39 -8.73 -11.14
CA ALA A 171 -3.72 -10.01 -10.94
C ALA A 171 -2.20 -9.90 -11.17
N HIS A 172 -1.81 -9.25 -12.26
CA HIS A 172 -0.42 -9.03 -12.62
C HIS A 172 0.30 -8.10 -11.62
N ASP A 173 -0.37 -7.08 -11.10
CA ASP A 173 0.18 -6.21 -10.06
C ASP A 173 0.39 -6.96 -8.74
N ILE A 174 -0.56 -7.82 -8.33
CA ILE A 174 -0.40 -8.69 -7.16
C ILE A 174 0.81 -9.61 -7.34
N GLN A 175 0.94 -10.25 -8.50
CA GLN A 175 2.07 -11.13 -8.81
C GLN A 175 3.41 -10.39 -8.68
N LYS A 176 3.49 -9.16 -9.22
CA LYS A 176 4.68 -8.31 -9.11
C LYS A 176 4.99 -7.87 -7.69
N VAL A 177 3.99 -7.44 -6.93
CA VAL A 177 4.21 -6.85 -5.60
C VAL A 177 4.48 -7.91 -4.54
N ALA A 178 3.74 -9.01 -4.59
CA ALA A 178 3.78 -10.08 -3.60
C ALA A 178 4.80 -11.18 -3.94
N HIS A 179 5.31 -11.22 -5.18
CA HIS A 179 6.17 -12.30 -5.67
C HIS A 179 5.55 -13.69 -5.50
N VAL A 180 4.23 -13.76 -5.52
CA VAL A 180 3.51 -15.03 -5.44
C VAL A 180 3.51 -15.63 -6.84
N PRO A 181 4.07 -16.83 -7.05
CA PRO A 181 3.88 -17.53 -8.31
C PRO A 181 2.40 -17.90 -8.39
N LEU A 182 1.69 -17.27 -9.33
CA LEU A 182 0.30 -17.58 -9.63
C LEU A 182 0.31 -18.43 -10.88
N GLU A 183 -0.23 -19.64 -10.76
CA GLU A 183 -0.60 -20.42 -11.93
C GLU A 183 -2.05 -20.08 -12.26
N TRP A 184 -2.26 -19.56 -13.47
CA TRP A 184 -3.61 -19.26 -13.93
C TRP A 184 -4.33 -20.58 -14.17
N VAL A 185 -5.36 -20.82 -13.39
CA VAL A 185 -6.25 -21.96 -13.58
C VAL A 185 -7.20 -21.55 -14.70
N SER A 186 -6.79 -21.82 -15.94
CA SER A 186 -7.67 -21.63 -17.09
C SER A 186 -8.86 -22.54 -16.91
N SER A 187 -9.97 -21.97 -16.43
CA SER A 187 -11.29 -22.58 -16.29
C SER A 187 -11.32 -23.85 -15.43
N ILE A 188 -11.94 -23.73 -14.25
CA ILE A 188 -12.75 -24.85 -13.73
C ILE A 188 -13.67 -25.26 -14.90
N PRO A 189 -13.64 -26.52 -15.36
CA PRO A 189 -14.48 -26.96 -16.47
C PRO A 189 -15.94 -26.80 -16.05
N HIS A 190 -16.60 -25.74 -16.55
CA HIS A 190 -18.03 -25.52 -16.80
C HIS A 190 -19.14 -26.22 -15.96
N MET A 191 -18.84 -26.82 -14.80
CA MET A 191 -19.84 -27.52 -13.98
C MET A 191 -20.68 -26.56 -13.15
N LEU A 192 -20.29 -25.30 -13.06
CA LEU A 192 -21.13 -24.23 -12.53
C LEU A 192 -20.89 -22.96 -13.36
N ASN A 193 -21.56 -22.87 -14.51
CA ASN A 193 -22.00 -21.56 -15.04
C ASN A 193 -23.01 -20.94 -14.07
N LEU A 194 -22.58 -20.68 -12.84
CA LEU A 194 -23.17 -19.66 -12.00
C LEU A 194 -22.54 -18.33 -12.42
N THR A 195 -22.88 -17.90 -13.64
CA THR A 195 -23.52 -16.59 -13.73
C THR A 195 -24.67 -16.61 -12.72
N VAL A 196 -24.38 -16.25 -11.46
CA VAL A 196 -25.41 -15.72 -10.56
C VAL A 196 -25.78 -14.37 -11.16
N ILE A 197 -26.46 -14.40 -12.29
CA ILE A 197 -27.43 -13.38 -12.60
C ILE A 197 -28.47 -13.62 -11.52
N HIS A 198 -28.39 -12.89 -10.40
CA HIS A 198 -29.47 -12.78 -9.45
C HIS A 198 -30.62 -12.05 -10.16
N LEU A 199 -31.26 -12.72 -11.12
CA LEU A 199 -32.55 -12.32 -11.67
C LEU A 199 -33.58 -12.81 -10.65
N SER A 200 -33.65 -12.13 -9.51
CA SER A 200 -34.80 -12.25 -8.62
C SER A 200 -36.00 -11.58 -9.30
N HIS A 201 -36.59 -12.26 -10.27
CA HIS A 201 -37.94 -11.95 -10.77
C HIS A 201 -38.95 -12.42 -9.72
N LYS A 202 -39.05 -11.66 -8.63
CA LYS A 202 -40.36 -11.44 -8.02
C LYS A 202 -40.85 -10.14 -8.64
N VAL A 203 -41.85 -10.25 -9.50
CA VAL A 203 -42.55 -9.12 -10.11
C VAL A 203 -43.26 -8.35 -9.00
N ALA A 204 -42.51 -7.47 -8.35
CA ALA A 204 -43.02 -6.27 -7.74
C ALA A 204 -42.44 -5.12 -8.56
N VAL A 205 -43.30 -4.19 -8.97
CA VAL A 205 -42.92 -2.98 -9.71
C VAL A 205 -42.05 -2.12 -8.80
N THR A 206 -40.74 -2.40 -8.79
CA THR A 206 -39.71 -1.62 -8.11
C THR A 206 -38.65 -1.29 -9.15
N VAL A 207 -38.31 0.01 -9.21
CA VAL A 207 -37.19 0.71 -9.87
C VAL A 207 -36.25 -0.20 -10.69
N PRO A 208 -35.96 0.11 -11.97
CA PRO A 208 -35.08 -0.70 -12.81
C PRO A 208 -33.76 -1.00 -12.09
N THR A 209 -33.62 -2.23 -11.63
CA THR A 209 -32.40 -2.74 -11.02
C THR A 209 -31.35 -2.76 -12.13
N GLN A 210 -30.50 -1.75 -12.18
CA GLN A 210 -29.38 -1.73 -13.11
C GLN A 210 -28.61 -3.03 -12.94
N SER A 211 -28.48 -3.79 -14.03
CA SER A 211 -27.71 -5.02 -14.07
C SER A 211 -26.26 -4.71 -13.71
N GLN A 212 -25.85 -5.02 -12.48
CA GLN A 212 -24.44 -4.90 -12.08
C GLN A 212 -23.63 -5.91 -12.87
N THR A 213 -22.68 -5.43 -13.65
CA THR A 213 -21.75 -6.32 -14.32
C THR A 213 -20.58 -6.60 -13.39
N TYR A 214 -20.19 -7.86 -13.27
CA TYR A 214 -19.04 -8.26 -12.45
C TYR A 214 -18.18 -9.28 -13.20
N HIS A 215 -16.89 -9.31 -12.86
CA HIS A 215 -15.96 -10.31 -13.37
C HIS A 215 -15.04 -10.79 -12.26
N THR A 216 -14.90 -12.11 -12.15
CA THR A 216 -14.10 -12.78 -11.13
C THR A 216 -13.01 -13.62 -11.78
N LEU A 217 -11.77 -13.44 -11.32
CA LEU A 217 -10.63 -14.29 -11.66
C LEU A 217 -10.21 -15.10 -10.44
N GLN A 218 -9.98 -16.40 -10.62
CA GLN A 218 -9.50 -17.31 -9.58
C GLN A 218 -8.13 -17.88 -9.96
N PHE A 219 -7.22 -17.95 -8.98
CA PHE A 219 -5.88 -18.49 -9.13
C PHE A 219 -5.57 -19.46 -8.00
N HIS A 220 -4.76 -20.49 -8.29
CA HIS A 220 -4.16 -21.33 -7.26
C HIS A 220 -2.72 -20.86 -6.97
N CYS A 221 -2.34 -20.84 -5.68
CA CYS A 221 -0.97 -20.54 -5.29
C CYS A 221 -0.08 -21.75 -5.52
N THR A 222 1.00 -21.60 -6.28
CA THR A 222 2.00 -22.66 -6.50
C THR A 222 3.23 -22.49 -5.61
N CYS A 223 3.08 -21.74 -4.54
CA CYS A 223 4.09 -21.58 -3.51
C CYS A 223 4.42 -22.94 -2.89
N MET A 224 5.43 -23.62 -3.46
CA MET A 224 6.03 -24.80 -2.86
C MET A 224 6.45 -24.41 -1.45
N SER A 225 6.18 -25.28 -0.47
CA SER A 225 6.72 -25.18 0.89
C SER A 225 8.25 -25.16 0.79
N SER A 226 8.81 -23.98 0.54
CA SER A 226 10.24 -23.77 0.52
C SER A 226 10.67 -23.92 1.97
N ASN A 227 11.10 -25.14 2.33
CA ASN A 227 11.73 -25.42 3.61
C ASN A 227 12.76 -24.32 3.83
N SER A 228 12.49 -23.46 4.82
CA SER A 228 13.17 -22.19 5.05
C SER A 228 14.60 -22.34 5.56
N SER A 229 15.18 -23.54 5.45
CA SER A 229 16.52 -23.89 5.91
C SER A 229 17.63 -23.63 4.89
N GLN A 230 17.34 -23.14 3.67
CA GLN A 230 18.39 -22.76 2.69
C GLN A 230 18.32 -21.29 2.25
N LYS A 231 18.16 -20.38 3.22
CA LYS A 231 18.40 -18.95 2.98
C LYS A 231 19.90 -18.66 3.09
N THR A 232 20.67 -18.97 2.04
CA THR A 232 21.90 -18.26 1.60
C THR A 232 22.60 -19.06 0.50
N GLN A 233 22.18 -18.91 -0.75
CA GLN A 233 23.06 -18.69 -1.91
C GLN A 233 22.21 -18.70 -3.19
N TRP A 234 22.50 -17.73 -4.06
CA TRP A 234 21.95 -17.63 -5.39
C TRP A 234 22.32 -18.85 -6.24
N PRO A 235 21.48 -19.24 -7.22
CA PRO A 235 21.65 -20.51 -7.91
C PRO A 235 22.80 -20.46 -8.92
N VAL A 236 23.83 -21.28 -8.67
CA VAL A 236 24.64 -21.88 -9.74
C VAL A 236 23.78 -22.97 -10.38
N LEU A 237 23.65 -22.92 -11.71
CA LEU A 237 22.96 -23.92 -12.52
C LEU A 237 23.45 -25.34 -12.20
N ASN A 238 22.53 -26.29 -12.32
CA ASN A 238 22.66 -27.76 -12.23
C ASN A 238 22.15 -28.33 -10.91
N ARG A 239 20.86 -28.68 -10.89
CA ARG A 239 20.39 -29.79 -10.07
C ARG A 239 19.69 -30.82 -10.94
N ALA A 240 20.32 -32.00 -10.94
CA ALA A 240 19.83 -33.25 -11.48
C ALA A 240 18.53 -33.69 -10.76
N ASN A 241 17.71 -34.39 -11.53
CA ASN A 241 16.47 -35.04 -11.11
C ASN A 241 16.66 -35.89 -9.86
N VAL A 242 16.02 -35.50 -8.75
CA VAL A 242 15.76 -36.39 -7.62
C VAL A 242 14.25 -36.65 -7.60
N PRO A 243 13.79 -37.88 -7.87
CA PRO A 243 12.39 -38.25 -7.73
C PRO A 243 12.10 -38.65 -6.29
N GLY A 244 10.96 -38.23 -5.75
CA GLY A 244 10.40 -38.81 -4.51
C GLY A 244 10.37 -37.86 -3.33
N ASN A 245 9.44 -36.91 -3.37
CA ASN A 245 8.60 -36.62 -2.20
C ASN A 245 7.37 -35.88 -2.71
N ASP A 246 6.18 -36.39 -2.39
CA ASP A 246 4.89 -35.75 -2.64
C ASP A 246 4.80 -34.47 -1.79
N ALA A 247 5.52 -33.43 -2.23
CA ALA A 247 5.44 -32.11 -1.68
C ALA A 247 4.02 -31.63 -1.95
N THR A 248 3.19 -31.65 -0.91
CA THR A 248 1.83 -31.13 -0.95
C THR A 248 1.86 -29.72 -1.52
N SER A 249 1.30 -29.58 -2.73
CA SER A 249 1.16 -28.30 -3.40
C SER A 249 0.31 -27.39 -2.51
N CYS A 250 0.66 -26.10 -2.47
CA CYS A 250 -0.18 -25.15 -1.76
C CYS A 250 -1.57 -25.12 -2.43
N GLN A 251 -2.62 -25.26 -1.62
CA GLN A 251 -4.02 -25.17 -2.07
C GLN A 251 -4.57 -23.76 -1.88
N GLY A 252 -3.69 -22.75 -1.87
CA GLY A 252 -4.10 -21.37 -1.71
C GLY A 252 -4.94 -20.89 -2.89
N GLU A 253 -5.99 -20.13 -2.63
CA GLU A 253 -6.89 -19.54 -3.63
C GLU A 253 -6.78 -18.01 -3.59
N ILE A 254 -6.71 -17.39 -4.76
CA ILE A 254 -6.81 -15.94 -4.92
C ILE A 254 -8.00 -15.64 -5.82
N GLU A 255 -8.97 -14.90 -5.29
CA GLU A 255 -10.12 -14.40 -6.01
C GLU A 255 -10.02 -12.88 -6.19
N ILE A 256 -10.11 -12.42 -7.43
CA ILE A 256 -10.14 -11.00 -7.78
C ILE A 256 -11.46 -10.72 -8.47
N THR A 257 -12.29 -9.90 -7.83
CA THR A 257 -13.63 -9.57 -8.33
C THR A 257 -13.73 -8.07 -8.59
N VAL A 258 -14.11 -7.70 -9.83
CA VAL A 258 -14.37 -6.31 -10.23
C VAL A 258 -15.86 -6.15 -10.43
N ILE A 259 -16.47 -5.17 -9.77
CA ILE A 259 -17.92 -4.92 -9.75
C ILE A 259 -18.18 -3.44 -10.03
N ASP A 260 -19.23 -3.11 -10.78
CA ASP A 260 -19.70 -1.73 -10.90
C ASP A 260 -20.07 -1.14 -9.52
N ASP A 261 -19.61 0.09 -9.27
CA ASP A 261 -19.83 0.81 -8.02
C ASP A 261 -20.54 2.14 -8.29
N LEU A 262 -21.78 2.27 -7.83
CA LEU A 262 -22.60 3.48 -8.02
C LEU A 262 -22.58 4.39 -6.79
N ARG A 263 -21.64 4.20 -5.86
CA ARG A 263 -21.54 4.99 -4.62
C ARG A 263 -21.00 6.41 -4.82
N HIS A 264 -20.57 6.77 -6.03
CA HIS A 264 -20.04 8.11 -6.28
C HIS A 264 -21.14 9.18 -6.20
N PRO A 265 -20.96 10.26 -5.40
CA PRO A 265 -22.03 11.26 -5.16
C PRO A 265 -22.43 12.04 -6.42
N LEU A 266 -21.56 12.13 -7.42
CA LEU A 266 -21.85 12.78 -8.70
C LEU A 266 -22.52 11.85 -9.73
N GLY A 267 -22.92 10.63 -9.35
CA GLY A 267 -23.53 9.67 -10.29
C GLY A 267 -22.56 9.12 -11.34
N ILE A 268 -21.25 9.33 -11.16
CA ILE A 268 -20.22 8.76 -12.01
C ILE A 268 -20.10 7.28 -11.70
N VAL A 269 -20.13 6.43 -12.73
CA VAL A 269 -19.95 4.99 -12.56
C VAL A 269 -18.53 4.73 -12.06
N GLY A 270 -18.41 4.08 -10.92
CA GLY A 270 -17.16 3.56 -10.38
C GLY A 270 -17.02 2.07 -10.63
N GLN A 271 -15.86 1.52 -10.28
CA GLN A 271 -15.59 0.09 -10.20
C GLN A 271 -14.98 -0.20 -8.84
N GLN A 272 -15.54 -1.17 -8.11
CA GLN A 272 -14.93 -1.71 -6.90
C GLN A 272 -14.11 -2.95 -7.25
N ILE A 273 -12.82 -2.90 -6.90
CA ILE A 273 -11.90 -4.02 -7.01
C ILE A 273 -11.86 -4.71 -5.65
N ARG A 274 -12.21 -6.00 -5.60
CA ARG A 274 -12.20 -6.86 -4.41
C ARG A 274 -11.14 -7.92 -4.59
N ILE A 275 -10.32 -8.12 -3.55
CA ILE A 275 -9.28 -9.15 -3.50
C ILE A 275 -9.58 -10.01 -2.27
N GLU A 276 -9.72 -11.32 -2.48
CA GLU A 276 -9.77 -12.33 -1.45
C GLU A 276 -8.64 -13.34 -1.67
N ILE A 277 -7.81 -13.55 -0.66
CA ILE A 277 -6.74 -14.56 -0.66
C ILE A 277 -7.02 -15.48 0.52
N ARG A 278 -7.07 -16.79 0.25
CA ARG A 278 -7.22 -17.87 1.23
C ARG A 278 -6.04 -18.80 1.07
N HIS A 279 -5.13 -18.80 2.03
CA HIS A 279 -3.89 -19.57 1.99
C HIS A 279 -3.53 -20.13 3.36
#